data_AF-E5A5Q3-F1
#
_entry.id   AF-E5A5Q3-F1
#
_cell.length_a   1.000
_cell.length_b   1.000
_cell.length_c   1.000
_cell.angle_alpha   90.00
_cell.angle_beta   90.00
_cell.angle_gamma   90.00
#
_symmetry.space_group_name_H-M   'P 1'
#
loop_
_entity.id
_entity.type
_entity.pdbx_description
1 polymer ?
#
loop_
_entity_poly.entity_id
_entity_poly.type
_entity_poly.pdbx_seq_one_letter_code
_entity_poly.pdbx_strand_id
1 'polypeptide(L)'
;MVAFKNIFIASMALVAPIAAQLTPTQVTANINMLTQKSQALQGPAQSISILNGPLILIGQGPFPQIIQGFADIVSTATASVQQMQGMQPVAAGADSDAIFNAFREFVRVHQALLNILIGKAGLFSTVPFIGQPISAVLRQVEGIVDTIAFSLIDSVQSRATDIQAQAASLDGTLSICITKYDGLSLSKRSLRFARREQAVAA
;
A
#
# COMPACT_ATOMS: atom_id res chain seq x y z
N MET A 1 26.44 27.37 68.22
CA MET A 1 25.63 26.14 68.15
C MET A 1 25.09 26.00 66.74
N VAL A 2 25.42 24.87 66.11
CA VAL A 2 24.73 24.09 65.04
C VAL A 2 23.30 24.63 64.76
N ALA A 3 22.79 24.78 63.53
CA ALA A 3 22.73 23.76 62.49
C ALA A 3 21.95 24.21 61.22
N PHE A 4 22.16 23.45 60.11
CA PHE A 4 21.24 23.16 58.98
C PHE A 4 20.71 24.34 58.14
N LYS A 5 20.84 24.35 56.80
CA LYS A 5 20.49 23.27 55.87
C LYS A 5 21.09 23.58 54.48
N ASN A 6 21.95 22.70 53.98
CA ASN A 6 22.38 22.72 52.57
C ASN A 6 21.21 22.29 51.69
N ILE A 7 20.75 23.18 50.81
CA ILE A 7 19.78 22.85 49.76
C ILE A 7 20.58 22.28 48.58
N PHE A 8 20.63 20.96 48.48
CA PHE A 8 21.09 20.27 47.28
C PHE A 8 20.00 20.40 46.20
N ILE A 9 20.28 21.18 45.16
CA ILE A 9 19.49 21.20 43.93
C ILE A 9 19.92 19.97 43.12
N ALA A 10 19.14 18.90 43.19
CA ALA A 10 19.29 17.76 42.29
C ALA A 10 18.54 18.07 41.00
N SER A 11 19.26 18.57 40.00
CA SER A 11 18.80 18.58 38.61
C SER A 11 18.75 17.13 38.11
N MET A 12 17.59 16.48 38.28
CA MET A 12 17.29 15.24 37.58
C MET A 12 17.21 15.55 36.08
N ALA A 13 18.30 15.28 35.37
CA ALA A 13 18.27 15.16 33.92
C ALA A 13 17.28 14.03 33.59
N LEU A 14 16.11 14.40 33.06
CA LEU A 14 15.17 13.47 32.47
C LEU A 14 15.89 12.83 31.27
N VAL A 15 16.55 11.69 31.50
CA VAL A 15 16.87 10.76 30.42
C VAL A 15 15.53 10.20 29.99
N ALA A 16 14.86 10.90 29.09
CA ALA A 16 13.77 10.31 28.34
C ALA A 16 14.33 9.04 27.71
N PRO A 17 13.66 7.88 27.83
CA PRO A 17 14.06 6.72 27.05
C PRO A 17 13.99 7.16 25.60
N ILE A 18 15.15 7.26 24.94
CA ILE A 18 15.21 7.32 23.48
C ILE A 18 14.57 6.00 23.08
N ALA A 19 13.29 6.01 22.71
CA ALA A 19 12.67 4.88 22.06
C ALA A 19 13.62 4.48 20.94
N ALA A 20 14.06 3.22 20.92
CA ALA A 20 15.06 2.76 19.97
C ALA A 20 14.61 3.16 18.56
N GLN A 21 15.32 4.12 17.99
CA GLN A 21 14.97 4.70 16.70
C GLN A 21 15.16 3.63 15.63
N LEU A 22 14.22 3.53 14.69
CA LEU A 22 14.26 2.49 13.68
C LEU A 22 15.54 2.58 12.85
N THR A 23 16.25 1.47 12.70
CA THR A 23 17.51 1.40 11.96
C THR A 23 17.27 1.26 10.45
N PRO A 24 18.21 1.67 9.58
CA PRO A 24 18.11 1.45 8.13
C PRO A 24 17.86 -0.02 7.73
N THR A 25 18.48 -0.95 8.46
CA THR A 25 18.26 -2.39 8.28
C THR A 25 16.82 -2.80 8.59
N GLN A 26 16.21 -2.23 9.62
CA GLN A 26 14.80 -2.47 9.94
C GLN A 26 13.86 -1.86 8.90
N VAL A 27 14.15 -0.66 8.36
CA VAL A 27 13.38 -0.09 7.24
C VAL A 27 13.40 -1.06 6.06
N THR A 28 14.58 -1.54 5.70
CA THR A 28 14.78 -2.51 4.61
C THR A 28 13.99 -3.80 4.86
N ALA A 29 14.03 -4.34 6.08
CA ALA A 29 13.28 -5.54 6.45
C ALA A 29 11.76 -5.32 6.35
N ASN A 30 11.25 -4.18 6.79
CA ASN A 30 9.84 -3.83 6.70
C ASN A 30 9.37 -3.75 5.23
N ILE A 31 10.15 -3.13 4.35
CA ILE A 31 9.84 -3.07 2.91
C ILE A 31 9.89 -4.46 2.27
N ASN A 32 10.86 -5.30 2.64
CA ASN A 32 10.93 -6.69 2.19
C ASN A 32 9.71 -7.51 2.64
N MET A 33 9.19 -7.25 3.85
CA MET A 33 7.94 -7.88 4.31
C MET A 33 6.74 -7.46 3.46
N LEU A 34 6.63 -6.19 3.06
CA LEU A 34 5.60 -5.73 2.12
C LEU A 34 5.73 -6.40 0.74
N THR A 35 6.96 -6.60 0.28
CA THR A 35 7.27 -7.33 -0.95
C THR A 35 6.77 -8.78 -0.86
N GLN A 36 7.07 -9.48 0.23
CA GLN A 36 6.63 -10.86 0.44
C GLN A 36 5.10 -10.98 0.47
N LYS A 37 4.41 -10.07 1.17
CA LYS A 37 2.94 -10.02 1.20
C LYS A 37 2.37 -9.81 -0.20
N SER A 38 2.96 -8.92 -0.98
CA SER A 38 2.56 -8.66 -2.38
C SER A 38 2.78 -9.90 -3.26
N GLN A 39 3.91 -10.60 -3.08
CA GLN A 39 4.21 -11.83 -3.81
C GLN A 39 3.23 -12.96 -3.46
N ALA A 40 2.85 -13.09 -2.19
CA ALA A 40 1.90 -14.11 -1.73
C ALA A 40 0.50 -13.95 -2.36
N LEU A 41 0.10 -12.73 -2.69
CA LEU A 41 -1.20 -12.47 -3.34
C LEU A 41 -1.24 -12.80 -4.83
N GLN A 42 -0.08 -13.01 -5.48
CA GLN A 42 -0.05 -13.33 -6.92
C GLN A 42 -0.73 -14.67 -7.21
N GLY A 43 -0.57 -15.68 -6.35
CA GLY A 43 -1.23 -16.98 -6.52
C GLY A 43 -2.77 -16.89 -6.51
N PRO A 44 -3.38 -16.33 -5.46
CA PRO A 44 -4.81 -16.04 -5.43
C PRO A 44 -5.27 -15.18 -6.62
N ALA A 45 -4.55 -14.13 -6.98
CA ALA A 45 -4.88 -13.28 -8.13
C ALA A 45 -4.86 -14.04 -9.47
N GLN A 46 -3.88 -14.93 -9.67
CA GLN A 46 -3.81 -15.76 -10.88
C GLN A 46 -4.96 -16.78 -10.96
N SER A 47 -5.45 -17.26 -9.81
CA SER A 47 -6.56 -18.21 -9.74
C SER A 47 -7.92 -17.61 -10.13
N ILE A 48 -8.02 -16.28 -10.24
CA ILE A 48 -9.25 -15.62 -10.69
C ILE A 48 -9.64 -16.12 -12.09
N SER A 49 -10.90 -16.50 -12.23
CA SER A 49 -11.53 -17.01 -13.44
C SER A 49 -12.98 -16.55 -13.51
N ILE A 50 -13.61 -16.71 -14.68
CA ILE A 50 -15.03 -16.40 -14.88
C ILE A 50 -15.93 -17.24 -13.96
N LEU A 51 -15.50 -18.43 -13.57
CA LEU A 51 -16.29 -19.35 -12.72
C LEU A 51 -16.24 -18.97 -11.24
N ASN A 52 -15.05 -18.62 -10.71
CA ASN A 52 -14.88 -18.35 -9.28
C ASN A 52 -14.93 -16.85 -8.91
N GLY A 53 -14.75 -15.94 -9.87
CA GLY A 53 -14.82 -14.50 -9.62
C GLY A 53 -16.17 -14.01 -9.09
N PRO A 54 -17.32 -14.45 -9.64
CA PRO A 54 -18.64 -14.05 -9.14
C PRO A 54 -18.94 -14.52 -7.71
N LEU A 55 -18.18 -15.50 -7.19
CA LEU A 55 -18.35 -16.00 -5.82
C LEU A 55 -18.04 -14.95 -4.75
N ILE A 56 -17.40 -13.83 -5.11
CA ILE A 56 -17.22 -12.68 -4.21
C ILE A 56 -18.54 -12.19 -3.61
N LEU A 57 -19.65 -12.32 -4.35
CA LEU A 57 -20.99 -11.88 -3.93
C LEU A 57 -21.51 -12.63 -2.70
N ILE A 58 -20.98 -13.83 -2.45
CA ILE A 58 -21.30 -14.66 -1.29
C ILE A 58 -20.08 -14.83 -0.37
N GLY A 59 -19.06 -13.98 -0.51
CA GLY A 59 -17.84 -14.02 0.29
C GLY A 59 -16.94 -15.21 0.02
N GLN A 60 -17.04 -15.84 -1.16
CA GLN A 60 -16.23 -16.99 -1.56
C GLN A 60 -15.30 -16.65 -2.74
N GLY A 61 -14.44 -17.60 -3.11
CA GLY A 61 -13.50 -17.47 -4.21
C GLY A 61 -12.21 -16.71 -3.83
N PRO A 62 -11.42 -16.29 -4.83
CA PRO A 62 -10.10 -15.69 -4.59
C PRO A 62 -10.15 -14.22 -4.15
N PHE A 63 -11.22 -13.48 -4.49
CA PHE A 63 -11.32 -12.06 -4.17
C PHE A 63 -11.30 -11.73 -2.68
N PRO A 64 -12.03 -12.45 -1.79
CA PRO A 64 -11.92 -12.25 -0.35
C PRO A 64 -10.48 -12.35 0.17
N GLN A 65 -9.71 -13.34 -0.30
CA GLN A 65 -8.30 -13.49 0.09
C GLN A 65 -7.44 -12.30 -0.38
N ILE A 66 -7.69 -11.81 -1.60
CA ILE A 66 -6.99 -10.66 -2.16
C ILE A 66 -7.31 -9.38 -1.40
N ILE A 67 -8.59 -9.15 -1.06
CA ILE A 67 -9.02 -7.99 -0.28
C ILE A 67 -8.36 -8.01 1.10
N GLN A 68 -8.40 -9.14 1.79
CA GLN A 68 -7.76 -9.28 3.10
C GLN A 68 -6.24 -9.09 3.01
N GLY A 69 -5.59 -9.67 2.00
CA GLY A 69 -4.16 -9.48 1.81
C GLY A 69 -3.76 -8.04 1.51
N PHE A 70 -4.57 -7.29 0.74
CA PHE A 70 -4.33 -5.85 0.57
C PHE A 70 -4.54 -5.07 1.87
N ALA A 71 -5.58 -5.39 2.64
CA ALA A 71 -5.79 -4.79 3.96
C ALA A 71 -4.61 -5.08 4.92
N ASP A 72 -4.04 -6.29 4.86
CA ASP A 72 -2.84 -6.66 5.63
C ASP A 72 -1.61 -5.88 5.17
N ILE A 73 -1.43 -5.67 3.85
CA ILE A 73 -0.37 -4.80 3.32
C ILE A 73 -0.55 -3.39 3.87
N VAL A 74 -1.76 -2.83 3.82
CA VAL A 74 -2.07 -1.48 4.34
C VAL A 74 -1.77 -1.38 5.83
N SER A 75 -2.19 -2.37 6.62
CA SER A 75 -1.93 -2.40 8.06
C SER A 75 -0.43 -2.46 8.38
N THR A 76 0.30 -3.33 7.67
CA THR A 76 1.75 -3.50 7.85
C THR A 76 2.52 -2.25 7.42
N ALA A 77 2.11 -1.64 6.31
CA ALA A 77 2.66 -0.40 5.79
C ALA A 77 2.42 0.77 6.74
N THR A 78 1.19 0.88 7.27
CA THR A 78 0.85 1.85 8.32
C THR A 78 1.75 1.70 9.55
N ALA A 79 1.92 0.48 10.05
CA ALA A 79 2.81 0.24 11.19
C ALA A 79 4.26 0.63 10.87
N SER A 80 4.74 0.34 9.65
CA SER A 80 6.10 0.69 9.22
C SER A 80 6.30 2.21 9.16
N VAL A 81 5.34 2.95 8.60
CA VAL A 81 5.35 4.43 8.56
C VAL A 81 5.39 5.01 9.97
N GLN A 82 4.56 4.50 10.89
CA GLN A 82 4.54 4.99 12.28
C GLN A 82 5.89 4.77 12.97
N GLN A 83 6.59 3.66 12.68
CA GLN A 83 7.92 3.40 13.25
C GLN A 83 9.02 4.26 12.60
N MET A 84 8.84 4.72 11.36
CA MET A 84 9.75 5.65 10.70
C MET A 84 9.60 7.09 11.22
N GLN A 85 8.53 7.40 11.98
CA GLN A 85 8.34 8.74 12.51
C GLN A 85 9.49 9.15 13.43
N GLY A 86 10.07 10.30 13.12
CA GLY A 86 11.19 10.84 13.85
C GLY A 86 12.51 10.12 13.58
N MET A 87 12.60 9.18 12.63
CA MET A 87 13.87 8.57 12.22
C MET A 87 14.85 9.65 11.72
N GLN A 88 16.13 9.55 12.11
CA GLN A 88 17.15 10.46 11.60
C GLN A 88 17.39 10.22 10.10
N PRO A 89 17.74 11.27 9.32
CA PRO A 89 18.10 11.11 7.92
C PRO A 89 19.23 10.08 7.74
N VAL A 90 19.06 9.20 6.78
CA VAL A 90 20.03 8.18 6.39
C VAL A 90 21.10 8.82 5.51
N ALA A 91 22.35 8.75 5.94
CA ALA A 91 23.48 9.25 5.18
C ALA A 91 23.63 8.49 3.85
N ALA A 92 24.16 9.17 2.83
CA ALA A 92 24.47 8.52 1.55
C ALA A 92 25.47 7.37 1.75
N GLY A 93 25.16 6.20 1.21
CA GLY A 93 26.02 5.03 1.29
C GLY A 93 25.25 3.72 1.17
N ALA A 94 25.83 2.64 1.71
CA ALA A 94 25.26 1.30 1.61
C ALA A 94 23.84 1.19 2.18
N ASP A 95 23.55 1.89 3.28
CA ASP A 95 22.24 1.86 3.94
C ASP A 95 21.15 2.56 3.11
N SER A 96 21.44 3.73 2.55
CA SER A 96 20.51 4.41 1.64
C SER A 96 20.23 3.57 0.40
N ASP A 97 21.24 2.87 -0.09
CA ASP A 97 21.15 2.01 -1.28
C ASP A 97 20.37 0.74 -1.01
N ALA A 98 20.53 0.14 0.16
CA ALA A 98 19.77 -1.02 0.59
C ALA A 98 18.28 -0.69 0.69
N ILE A 99 17.92 0.43 1.31
CA ILE A 99 16.54 0.90 1.42
C ILE A 99 15.94 1.15 0.03
N PHE A 100 16.64 1.89 -0.82
CA PHE A 100 16.18 2.16 -2.19
C PHE A 100 15.98 0.87 -3.00
N ASN A 101 16.94 -0.06 -2.94
CA ASN A 101 16.84 -1.32 -3.67
C ASN A 101 15.67 -2.18 -3.18
N ALA A 102 15.41 -2.20 -1.86
CA ALA A 102 14.24 -2.87 -1.31
C ALA A 102 12.93 -2.21 -1.79
N PHE A 103 12.87 -0.87 -1.80
CA PHE A 103 11.70 -0.16 -2.31
C PHE A 103 11.45 -0.43 -3.79
N ARG A 104 12.51 -0.41 -4.61
CA ARG A 104 12.43 -0.75 -6.03
C ARG A 104 11.92 -2.18 -6.26
N GLU A 105 12.39 -3.14 -5.46
CA GLU A 105 11.93 -4.54 -5.56
C GLU A 105 10.48 -4.70 -5.12
N PHE A 106 10.07 -4.01 -4.05
CA PHE A 106 8.67 -3.91 -3.66
C PHE A 106 7.81 -3.38 -4.81
N VAL A 107 8.19 -2.26 -5.43
CA VAL A 107 7.46 -1.68 -6.57
C VAL A 107 7.33 -2.69 -7.70
N ARG A 108 8.42 -3.34 -8.09
CA ARG A 108 8.42 -4.35 -9.16
C ARG A 108 7.45 -5.50 -8.88
N VAL A 109 7.49 -6.07 -7.67
CA VAL A 109 6.64 -7.21 -7.28
C VAL A 109 5.18 -6.79 -7.14
N HIS A 110 4.92 -5.60 -6.59
CA HIS A 110 3.57 -5.08 -6.43
C HIS A 110 2.94 -4.74 -7.79
N GLN A 111 3.71 -4.17 -8.73
CA GLN A 111 3.26 -3.97 -10.12
C GLN A 111 2.93 -5.29 -10.81
N ALA A 112 3.71 -6.36 -10.59
CA ALA A 112 3.38 -7.68 -11.13
C ALA A 112 2.02 -8.18 -10.63
N LEU A 113 1.74 -8.04 -9.33
CA LEU A 113 0.42 -8.34 -8.75
C LEU A 113 -0.70 -7.50 -9.40
N LEU A 114 -0.51 -6.18 -9.49
CA LEU A 114 -1.51 -5.28 -10.08
C LEU A 114 -1.77 -5.60 -11.56
N ASN A 115 -0.73 -5.91 -12.34
CA ASN A 115 -0.86 -6.29 -13.74
C ASN A 115 -1.66 -7.59 -13.92
N ILE A 116 -1.51 -8.56 -13.00
CA ILE A 116 -2.36 -9.75 -12.97
C ILE A 116 -3.83 -9.33 -12.77
N LEU A 117 -4.11 -8.51 -11.75
CA LEU A 117 -5.47 -8.05 -11.44
C LEU A 117 -6.08 -7.24 -12.61
N ILE A 118 -5.31 -6.36 -13.24
CA ILE A 118 -5.71 -5.62 -14.44
C ILE A 118 -6.13 -6.58 -15.55
N GLY A 119 -5.32 -7.62 -15.82
CA GLY A 119 -5.65 -8.63 -16.82
C GLY A 119 -6.93 -9.41 -16.47
N LYS A 120 -7.10 -9.75 -15.19
CA LYS A 120 -8.28 -10.49 -14.70
C LYS A 120 -9.54 -9.64 -14.66
N ALA A 121 -9.45 -8.32 -14.46
CA ALA A 121 -10.60 -7.42 -14.52
C ALA A 121 -11.29 -7.46 -15.89
N GLY A 122 -10.56 -7.74 -16.97
CA GLY A 122 -11.12 -7.93 -18.32
C GLY A 122 -12.14 -9.08 -18.42
N LEU A 123 -12.04 -10.08 -17.54
CA LEU A 123 -12.97 -11.23 -17.51
C LEU A 123 -14.37 -10.87 -17.03
N PHE A 124 -14.52 -9.76 -16.31
CA PHE A 124 -15.76 -9.42 -15.59
C PHE A 124 -16.48 -8.19 -16.14
N SER A 125 -16.12 -7.73 -17.34
CA SER A 125 -16.77 -6.57 -18.00
C SER A 125 -18.30 -6.68 -18.08
N THR A 126 -18.83 -7.91 -18.03
CA THR A 126 -20.25 -8.24 -18.09
C THR A 126 -20.89 -8.60 -16.74
N VAL A 127 -20.11 -8.79 -15.67
CA VAL A 127 -20.62 -9.24 -14.37
C VAL A 127 -20.72 -8.05 -13.40
N PRO A 128 -21.94 -7.67 -12.97
CA PRO A 128 -22.12 -6.48 -12.14
C PRO A 128 -21.67 -6.71 -10.69
N PHE A 129 -21.23 -5.63 -10.02
CA PHE A 129 -20.95 -5.53 -8.58
C PHE A 129 -19.69 -6.23 -8.02
N ILE A 130 -18.81 -6.77 -8.86
CA ILE A 130 -17.51 -7.33 -8.41
C ILE A 130 -16.47 -6.22 -8.11
N GLY A 131 -16.63 -5.05 -8.74
CA GLY A 131 -15.63 -3.98 -8.77
C GLY A 131 -15.40 -3.23 -7.45
N GLN A 132 -16.46 -2.77 -6.80
CA GLN A 132 -16.39 -1.83 -5.67
C GLN A 132 -15.53 -2.31 -4.48
N PRO A 133 -15.65 -3.56 -3.99
CA PRO A 133 -14.84 -4.01 -2.85
C PRO A 133 -13.34 -3.99 -3.17
N ILE A 134 -12.98 -4.27 -4.43
CA ILE A 134 -11.59 -4.29 -4.88
C ILE A 134 -11.07 -2.87 -5.07
N SER A 135 -11.81 -1.99 -5.75
CA SER A 135 -11.36 -0.61 -5.94
C SER A 135 -11.26 0.17 -4.62
N ALA A 136 -12.13 -0.12 -3.65
CA ALA A 136 -12.07 0.48 -2.32
C ALA A 136 -10.76 0.14 -1.58
N VAL A 137 -10.33 -1.13 -1.59
CA VAL A 137 -9.08 -1.51 -0.92
C VAL A 137 -7.85 -1.05 -1.71
N LEU A 138 -7.90 -1.05 -3.05
CA LEU A 138 -6.80 -0.54 -3.88
C LEU A 138 -6.52 0.96 -3.63
N ARG A 139 -7.56 1.77 -3.40
CA ARG A 139 -7.39 3.19 -3.01
C ARG A 139 -6.70 3.36 -1.66
N GLN A 140 -6.91 2.42 -0.72
CA GLN A 140 -6.17 2.43 0.55
C GLN A 140 -4.71 2.06 0.35
N VAL A 141 -4.43 1.11 -0.55
CA VAL A 141 -3.06 0.74 -0.95
C VAL A 141 -2.35 1.93 -1.60
N GLU A 142 -3.00 2.65 -2.51
CA GLU A 142 -2.47 3.88 -3.12
C GLU A 142 -2.08 4.92 -2.07
N GLY A 143 -3.01 5.27 -1.16
CA GLY A 143 -2.71 6.26 -0.12
C GLY A 143 -1.56 5.87 0.82
N ILE A 144 -1.43 4.58 1.19
CA ILE A 144 -0.33 4.17 2.07
C ILE A 144 1.01 4.04 1.34
N VAL A 145 1.01 3.66 0.06
CA VAL A 145 2.21 3.63 -0.79
C VAL A 145 2.77 5.04 -0.94
N ASP A 146 1.92 6.04 -1.19
CA ASP A 146 2.34 7.45 -1.24
C ASP A 146 2.96 7.90 0.08
N THR A 147 2.33 7.54 1.19
CA THR A 147 2.83 7.89 2.53
C THR A 147 4.20 7.27 2.82
N ILE A 148 4.41 5.99 2.43
CA ILE A 148 5.73 5.34 2.50
C ILE A 148 6.74 6.07 1.61
N ALA A 149 6.37 6.38 0.37
CA ALA A 149 7.25 7.04 -0.57
C ALA A 149 7.72 8.40 -0.02
N PHE A 150 6.81 9.23 0.51
CA PHE A 150 7.17 10.49 1.14
C PHE A 150 8.07 10.30 2.36
N SER A 151 7.77 9.32 3.22
CA SER A 151 8.61 9.00 4.38
C SER A 151 10.03 8.59 3.98
N LEU A 152 10.17 7.84 2.89
CA LEU A 152 11.46 7.42 2.33
C LEU A 152 12.21 8.56 1.62
N ILE A 153 11.49 9.46 0.94
CA ILE A 153 12.09 10.67 0.34
C ILE A 153 12.71 11.56 1.41
N ASP A 154 12.00 11.76 2.52
CA ASP A 154 12.47 12.61 3.62
C ASP A 154 13.66 11.98 4.37
N SER A 155 13.62 10.67 4.56
CA SER A 155 14.66 9.93 5.31
C SER A 155 15.87 9.55 4.46
N VAL A 156 15.73 9.35 3.13
CA VAL A 156 16.80 8.88 2.24
C VAL A 156 17.02 9.88 1.10
N GLN A 157 17.37 11.11 1.47
CA GLN A 157 17.46 12.25 0.54
C GLN A 157 18.43 12.02 -0.63
N SER A 158 19.49 11.23 -0.44
CA SER A 158 20.45 10.87 -1.49
C SER A 158 19.86 10.02 -2.63
N ARG A 159 18.66 9.45 -2.43
CA ARG A 159 17.91 8.63 -3.39
C ARG A 159 16.51 9.19 -3.64
N ALA A 160 16.22 10.41 -3.19
CA ALA A 160 14.87 10.99 -3.27
C ALA A 160 14.29 10.98 -4.69
N THR A 161 15.07 11.40 -5.69
CA THR A 161 14.63 11.41 -7.10
C THR A 161 14.31 10.01 -7.62
N ASP A 162 15.12 9.01 -7.25
CA ASP A 162 14.90 7.63 -7.68
C ASP A 162 13.67 7.02 -6.99
N ILE A 163 13.47 7.31 -5.71
CA ILE A 163 12.28 6.90 -4.95
C ILE A 163 11.02 7.55 -5.55
N GLN A 164 11.06 8.83 -5.88
CA GLN A 164 9.96 9.53 -6.57
C GLN A 164 9.61 8.88 -7.90
N ALA A 165 10.60 8.51 -8.70
CA ALA A 165 10.38 7.84 -9.98
C ALA A 165 9.73 6.46 -9.80
N GLN A 166 10.18 5.68 -8.81
CA GLN A 166 9.58 4.39 -8.47
C GLN A 166 8.14 4.54 -7.95
N ALA A 167 7.88 5.52 -7.09
CA ALA A 167 6.54 5.80 -6.57
C ALA A 167 5.57 6.22 -7.69
N ALA A 168 5.98 7.13 -8.58
CA ALA A 168 5.16 7.57 -9.71
C ALA A 168 4.84 6.43 -10.69
N SER A 169 5.78 5.52 -10.91
CA SER A 169 5.56 4.31 -11.72
C SER A 169 4.52 3.37 -11.09
N LEU A 170 4.61 3.17 -9.77
CA LEU A 170 3.65 2.35 -9.02
C LEU A 170 2.26 2.99 -9.00
N ASP A 171 2.19 4.29 -8.72
CA ASP A 171 0.96 5.10 -8.73
C ASP A 171 0.21 4.96 -10.06
N GLY A 172 0.90 5.14 -11.20
CA GLY A 172 0.30 4.93 -12.51
C GLY A 172 -0.29 3.52 -12.70
N THR A 173 0.34 2.49 -12.15
CA THR A 173 -0.17 1.11 -12.22
C THR A 173 -1.39 0.91 -11.31
N LEU A 174 -1.37 1.47 -10.10
CA LEU A 174 -2.50 1.45 -9.15
C LEU A 174 -3.72 2.17 -9.73
N SER A 175 -3.53 3.37 -10.25
CA SER A 175 -4.57 4.17 -10.91
C SER A 175 -5.24 3.41 -12.06
N ILE A 176 -4.47 2.71 -12.91
CA ILE A 176 -5.02 1.85 -13.97
C ILE A 176 -5.85 0.71 -13.37
N CYS A 177 -5.32 0.02 -12.35
CA CYS A 177 -6.02 -1.08 -11.69
C CYS A 177 -7.34 -0.64 -11.06
N ILE A 178 -7.32 0.45 -10.28
CA ILE A 178 -8.51 1.07 -9.67
C ILE A 178 -9.53 1.40 -10.76
N THR A 179 -9.11 2.06 -11.84
CA THR A 179 -10.00 2.42 -12.96
C THR A 179 -10.65 1.18 -13.59
N LYS A 180 -9.92 0.08 -13.77
CA LYS A 180 -10.49 -1.16 -14.31
C LYS A 180 -11.59 -1.70 -13.40
N TYR A 181 -11.36 -1.78 -12.09
CA TYR A 181 -12.35 -2.29 -11.15
C TYR A 181 -13.52 -1.31 -10.91
N ASP A 182 -13.29 0.00 -10.95
CA ASP A 182 -14.37 1.00 -10.91
C ASP A 182 -15.28 0.90 -12.14
N GLY A 183 -14.72 0.67 -13.33
CA GLY A 183 -15.49 0.46 -14.56
C GLY A 183 -16.47 -0.73 -14.46
N LEU A 184 -16.08 -1.81 -13.77
CA LEU A 184 -16.96 -2.96 -13.51
C LEU A 184 -18.17 -2.60 -12.64
N SER A 185 -18.06 -1.54 -11.84
CA SER A 185 -19.12 -1.05 -10.97
C SER A 185 -20.18 -0.24 -11.73
N LEU A 186 -19.80 0.38 -12.86
CA LEU A 186 -20.64 1.31 -13.62
C LEU A 186 -21.42 0.67 -14.79
N SER A 187 -21.06 -0.54 -15.23
CA SER A 187 -21.61 -1.22 -16.42
C SER A 187 -23.16 -1.34 -16.45
N LYS A 188 -23.86 -1.34 -15.30
CA LYS A 188 -25.33 -1.34 -15.27
C LYS A 188 -25.97 0.05 -15.41
N ARG A 189 -25.24 1.13 -15.07
CA ARG A 189 -25.78 2.51 -15.18
C ARG A 189 -25.98 2.88 -16.65
N SER A 190 -24.99 2.60 -17.50
CA SER A 190 -25.07 2.81 -18.96
C SER A 190 -26.19 1.99 -19.61
N LEU A 191 -26.36 0.71 -19.24
CA LEU A 191 -27.46 -0.13 -19.75
C LEU A 191 -28.86 0.40 -19.37
N ARG A 192 -29.01 1.04 -18.21
CA ARG A 192 -30.29 1.69 -17.81
C ARG A 192 -30.58 2.95 -18.63
N PHE A 193 -29.56 3.72 -18.98
CA PHE A 193 -29.73 4.89 -19.85
C PHE A 193 -30.04 4.48 -21.30
N ALA A 194 -29.31 3.50 -21.84
CA ALA A 194 -29.55 3.00 -23.19
C ALA A 194 -30.97 2.42 -23.37
N ARG A 195 -31.52 1.69 -22.38
CA ARG A 195 -32.91 1.23 -22.44
C ARG A 195 -33.94 2.34 -22.33
N ARG A 196 -33.65 3.43 -21.62
CA ARG A 196 -34.57 4.56 -21.49
C ARG A 196 -34.64 5.37 -22.78
N GLU A 197 -33.52 5.57 -23.47
CA GLU A 197 -33.52 6.27 -24.77
C GLU A 197 -34.26 5.46 -25.85
N GLN A 198 -34.11 4.13 -25.87
CA GLN A 198 -34.84 3.28 -26.81
C GLN A 198 -36.35 3.18 -26.52
N ALA A 199 -36.78 3.31 -25.27
CA ALA A 199 -38.20 3.28 -24.90
C ALA A 199 -38.92 4.63 -25.09
N VAL A 200 -38.19 5.73 -25.27
CA VAL A 200 -38.75 7.07 -25.57
C VAL A 200 -38.76 7.35 -27.08
N ALA A 201 -38.01 6.56 -27.87
CA ALA A 201 -37.94 6.65 -29.32
C ALA A 201 -38.88 5.68 -30.07
N ALA A 202 -39.77 4.97 -29.36
CA ALA A 202 -40.80 4.08 -29.89
C ALA A 202 -42.19 4.60 -29.49
#